data_AF-A0AAJ7SK48-F1
#
_entry.id   AF-A0AAJ7SK48-F1
#
_cell.length_a   1.000
_cell.length_b   1.000
_cell.length_c   1.000
_cell.angle_alpha   90.00
_cell.angle_beta   90.00
_cell.angle_gamma   90.00
#
_symmetry.space_group_name_H-M   'P 1'
#
loop_
_entity.id
_entity.type
_entity.pdbx_description
1 polymer ?
#
loop_
_entity_poly.entity_id
_entity_poly.type
_entity_poly.pdbx_seq_one_letter_code
_entity_poly.pdbx_strand_id
1 'polypeptide(L)'
;MLLLLMMLLLMFRFKVSASPLAKQLPALLLFCDGVEAMRRPLTDSRGRAVTWTFSQENVIREFNLNEIYAEGSSRKKRKEVKEVKKEEVKEVVKEEVKEVVKEEVKEEEGSVAETKKNK
;
A
#
# COMPACT_ATOMS: atom_id res chain seq x y z
N MET A 1 -19.25 12.15 -23.67
CA MET A 1 -20.20 12.55 -22.61
C MET A 1 -19.85 12.01 -21.23
N LEU A 2 -19.46 10.72 -21.09
CA LEU A 2 -19.13 10.12 -19.77
C LEU A 2 -17.97 10.81 -19.02
N LEU A 3 -16.91 11.20 -19.71
CA LEU A 3 -15.75 11.88 -19.11
C LEU A 3 -16.14 13.25 -18.50
N LEU A 4 -16.97 14.01 -19.21
CA LEU A 4 -17.49 15.30 -18.74
C LEU A 4 -18.39 15.12 -17.52
N LEU A 5 -19.24 14.10 -17.53
CA LEU A 5 -20.10 13.76 -16.39
C LEU A 5 -19.27 13.35 -15.17
N MET A 6 -18.22 12.53 -15.36
CA MET A 6 -17.28 12.15 -14.28
C MET A 6 -16.59 13.39 -13.69
N MET A 7 -16.11 14.29 -14.55
CA MET A 7 -15.48 15.53 -14.10
C MET A 7 -16.45 16.37 -13.27
N LEU A 8 -17.69 16.55 -13.76
CA LEU A 8 -18.71 17.31 -13.05
C LEU A 8 -19.05 16.69 -11.68
N LEU A 9 -19.23 15.37 -11.63
CA LEU A 9 -19.48 14.63 -10.39
C LEU A 9 -18.34 14.78 -9.38
N LEU A 10 -17.10 14.74 -9.86
CA LEU A 10 -15.91 14.93 -9.02
C LEU A 10 -15.86 16.35 -8.46
N MET A 11 -16.12 17.36 -9.29
CA MET A 11 -16.18 18.77 -8.87
C MET A 11 -17.26 19.00 -7.80
N PHE A 12 -18.47 18.46 -7.98
CA PHE A 12 -19.52 18.51 -6.96
C PHE A 12 -19.13 17.80 -5.67
N ARG A 13 -18.52 16.60 -5.77
CA ARG A 13 -18.11 15.82 -4.60
C ARG A 13 -17.09 16.55 -3.74
N PHE A 14 -16.10 17.20 -4.36
CA PHE A 14 -15.02 17.91 -3.66
C PHE A 14 -15.29 19.41 -3.47
N LYS A 15 -16.54 19.84 -3.68
CA LYS A 15 -17.00 21.24 -3.51
C LYS A 15 -16.13 22.24 -4.31
N VAL A 16 -15.73 21.86 -5.52
CA VAL A 16 -15.03 22.73 -6.46
C VAL A 16 -16.05 23.30 -7.44
N SER A 17 -16.16 24.62 -7.48
CA SER A 17 -16.91 25.38 -8.47
C SER A 17 -16.22 25.32 -9.82
N ALA A 18 -16.98 24.89 -10.82
CA ALA A 18 -16.59 24.90 -12.24
C ALA A 18 -16.80 26.26 -12.92
N SER A 19 -17.25 27.28 -12.18
CA SER A 19 -17.47 28.60 -12.76
C SER A 19 -16.14 29.23 -13.15
N PRO A 20 -16.01 29.78 -14.37
CA PRO A 20 -14.79 30.47 -14.80
C PRO A 20 -14.46 31.68 -13.91
N LEU A 21 -15.46 32.25 -13.23
CA LEU A 21 -15.27 33.39 -12.33
C LEU A 21 -14.73 32.98 -10.94
N ALA A 22 -14.90 31.71 -10.54
CA ALA A 22 -14.55 31.25 -9.20
C ALA A 22 -13.03 31.14 -8.98
N LYS A 23 -12.22 31.09 -10.05
CA LYS A 23 -10.75 30.94 -10.02
C LYS A 23 -10.26 29.75 -9.18
N GLN A 24 -11.10 28.73 -9.02
CA GLN A 24 -10.76 27.52 -8.26
C GLN A 24 -10.00 26.49 -9.09
N LEU A 25 -10.00 26.64 -10.42
CA LEU A 25 -9.29 25.76 -11.34
C LEU A 25 -7.99 26.41 -11.83
N PRO A 26 -6.88 25.65 -11.96
CA PRO A 26 -6.73 24.24 -11.55
C PRO A 26 -6.73 24.07 -10.01
N ALA A 27 -7.23 22.92 -9.53
CA ALA A 27 -7.25 22.56 -8.11
C ALA A 27 -6.39 21.32 -7.84
N LEU A 28 -5.65 21.33 -6.72
CA LEU A 28 -4.87 20.20 -6.21
C LEU A 28 -5.35 19.84 -4.82
N LEU A 29 -5.59 18.55 -4.59
CA LEU A 29 -5.98 17.99 -3.29
C LEU A 29 -5.01 16.85 -2.96
N LEU A 30 -4.46 16.87 -1.75
CA LEU A 30 -3.64 15.80 -1.20
C LEU A 30 -4.48 14.97 -0.25
N PHE A 31 -4.43 13.66 -0.42
CA PHE A 31 -5.06 12.70 0.48
C PHE A 31 -3.99 11.90 1.20
N CYS A 32 -4.08 11.86 2.53
CA CYS A 32 -3.27 11.01 3.39
C CYS A 32 -4.21 10.06 4.12
N ASP A 33 -3.96 8.75 4.03
CA ASP A 33 -4.75 7.71 4.70
C ASP A 33 -6.27 7.81 4.44
N GLY A 34 -6.66 8.23 3.23
CA GLY A 34 -8.06 8.36 2.82
C GLY A 34 -8.75 9.66 3.26
N VAL A 35 -8.04 10.56 3.95
CA VAL A 35 -8.55 11.87 4.39
C VAL A 35 -7.89 12.99 3.58
N GLU A 36 -8.65 14.02 3.24
CA GLU A 36 -8.13 15.24 2.59
C GLU A 36 -7.21 15.98 3.57
N ALA A 37 -5.90 15.96 3.31
CA ALA A 37 -4.89 16.57 4.16
C ALA A 37 -4.70 18.05 3.82
N MET A 38 -4.70 18.40 2.54
CA MET A 38 -4.54 19.78 2.09
C MET A 38 -5.08 19.99 0.68
N ARG A 39 -5.42 21.24 0.36
CA ARG A 39 -5.85 21.63 -0.98
C ARG A 39 -5.34 23.01 -1.38
N ARG A 40 -5.17 23.23 -2.68
CA ARG A 40 -4.90 24.54 -3.31
C ARG A 40 -5.74 24.71 -4.58
N PRO A 41 -6.26 25.92 -4.88
CA PRO A 41 -6.27 27.11 -4.03
C PRO A 41 -7.12 26.90 -2.77
N LEU A 42 -6.79 27.63 -1.70
CA LEU A 42 -7.62 27.66 -0.49
C LEU A 42 -8.92 28.39 -0.78
N THR A 43 -9.96 28.09 -0.02
CA THR A 43 -11.24 28.79 -0.11
C THR A 43 -11.41 29.65 1.13
N ASP A 44 -11.64 30.94 0.95
CA ASP A 44 -12.00 31.88 2.01
C ASP A 44 -13.38 31.54 2.59
N SER A 45 -13.69 32.02 3.79
CA SER A 45 -15.00 31.95 4.46
C SER A 45 -16.20 32.29 3.55
N ARG A 46 -15.98 33.16 2.55
CA ARG A 46 -16.97 33.60 1.56
C ARG A 46 -17.03 32.73 0.28
N GLY A 47 -16.36 31.58 0.25
CA GLY A 47 -16.36 30.68 -0.91
C GLY A 47 -15.46 31.14 -2.07
N ARG A 48 -14.62 32.16 -1.88
CA ARG A 48 -13.71 32.67 -2.92
C ARG A 48 -12.39 31.92 -2.91
N ALA A 49 -11.86 31.60 -4.08
CA ALA A 49 -10.50 31.08 -4.19
C ALA A 49 -9.48 32.13 -3.75
N VAL A 50 -8.63 31.77 -2.81
CA VAL A 50 -7.44 32.53 -2.46
C VAL A 50 -6.46 32.43 -3.62
N THR A 51 -6.00 33.58 -4.11
CA THR A 51 -5.04 33.64 -5.22
C THR A 51 -3.80 32.82 -4.88
N TRP A 52 -3.47 31.88 -5.76
CA TRP A 52 -2.31 31.02 -5.60
C TRP A 52 -1.70 30.75 -6.97
N THR A 53 -0.37 30.86 -7.06
CA THR A 53 0.35 30.66 -8.33
C THR A 53 0.62 29.19 -8.54
N PHE A 54 0.02 28.63 -9.60
CA PHE A 54 0.24 27.25 -10.03
C PHE A 54 1.59 27.13 -10.74
N SER A 55 2.67 26.95 -9.99
CA SER A 55 4.01 26.65 -10.52
C SER A 55 4.55 25.36 -9.93
N GLN A 56 5.46 24.69 -10.64
CA GLN A 56 6.06 23.43 -10.20
C GLN A 56 6.76 23.60 -8.84
N GLU A 57 7.50 24.70 -8.67
CA GLU A 57 8.24 24.99 -7.44
C GLU A 57 7.30 25.17 -6.25
N ASN A 58 6.16 25.83 -6.47
CA ASN A 58 5.14 26.00 -5.44
C ASN A 58 4.46 24.68 -5.11
N VAL A 59 4.15 23.86 -6.11
CA VAL A 59 3.54 22.54 -5.90
C VAL A 59 4.47 21.66 -5.06
N ILE A 60 5.74 21.52 -5.44
CA ILE A 60 6.70 20.66 -4.72
C ILE A 60 6.86 21.11 -3.27
N ARG A 61 6.98 22.43 -3.04
CA ARG A 61 7.21 23.02 -1.72
C ARG A 61 5.99 22.93 -0.81
N GLU A 62 4.83 23.37 -1.30
CA GLU A 62 3.59 23.43 -0.50
C GLU A 62 3.09 22.03 -0.15
N PHE A 63 3.16 21.09 -1.10
CA PHE A 63 2.71 19.71 -0.90
C PHE A 63 3.80 18.80 -0.33
N ASN A 64 4.99 19.34 -0.06
CA ASN A 64 6.14 18.61 0.47
C ASN A 64 6.43 17.29 -0.28
N LEU A 65 6.36 17.31 -1.61
CA LEU A 65 6.33 16.10 -2.43
C LEU A 65 7.59 15.24 -2.32
N ASN A 66 8.75 15.88 -2.11
CA ASN A 66 10.03 15.18 -1.99
C ASN A 66 10.05 14.26 -0.77
N GLU A 67 9.57 14.76 0.38
CA GLU A 67 9.52 13.97 1.62
C GLU A 67 8.48 12.86 1.53
N ILE A 68 7.28 13.17 1.04
CA ILE A 68 6.21 12.17 0.85
C ILE A 68 6.70 11.03 -0.07
N TYR A 69 7.43 11.36 -1.12
CA TYR A 69 8.01 10.37 -2.03
C TYR A 69 9.11 9.53 -1.36
N ALA A 70 10.02 10.17 -0.62
CA ALA A 70 11.08 9.48 0.12
C ALA A 70 10.51 8.48 1.16
N GLU A 71 9.48 8.90 1.90
CA GLU A 71 8.77 8.03 2.84
C GLU A 71 8.06 6.87 2.14
N GLY A 72 7.38 7.13 1.03
CA GLY A 72 6.64 6.11 0.28
C GLY A 72 7.57 5.06 -0.33
N SER A 73 8.70 5.49 -0.89
CA SER A 73 9.70 4.61 -1.49
C SER A 73 10.40 3.72 -0.44
N SER A 74 10.69 4.26 0.75
CA SER A 74 11.24 3.51 1.89
C SER A 74 10.27 2.46 2.40
N ARG A 75 8.97 2.78 2.44
CA ARG A 75 7.90 1.85 2.82
C ARG A 75 7.76 0.70 1.82
N LYS A 76 7.90 0.95 0.51
CA LYS A 76 7.88 -0.10 -0.53
C LYS A 76 9.03 -1.10 -0.37
N LYS A 77 10.27 -0.59 -0.22
CA LYS A 77 11.45 -1.44 0.00
C LYS A 77 11.32 -2.32 1.25
N ARG A 78 10.77 -1.78 2.35
CA ARG A 78 10.52 -2.56 3.58
C ARG A 78 9.45 -3.64 3.39
N LYS A 79 8.47 -3.45 2.51
CA LYS A 79 7.48 -4.49 2.18
C LYS A 79 8.12 -5.61 1.36
N GLU A 80 8.90 -5.27 0.34
CA GLU A 80 9.64 -6.24 -0.48
C GLU A 80 10.56 -7.13 0.39
N VAL A 81 11.35 -6.55 1.29
CA VAL A 81 12.23 -7.31 2.21
C VAL A 81 11.42 -8.23 3.16
N LYS A 82 10.23 -7.80 3.58
CA LYS A 82 9.36 -8.62 4.44
C LYS A 82 8.72 -9.78 3.70
N GLU A 83 8.42 -9.63 2.41
CA GLU A 83 7.87 -10.73 1.61
C GLU A 83 8.96 -11.77 1.29
N VAL A 84 10.17 -11.33 0.93
CA VAL A 84 11.32 -12.23 0.72
C VAL A 84 11.62 -13.06 1.98
N LYS A 85 11.71 -12.43 3.16
CA LYS A 85 11.92 -13.16 4.42
C LYS A 85 10.77 -14.10 4.78
N LYS A 86 9.54 -13.81 4.35
CA LYS A 86 8.38 -14.66 4.64
C LYS A 86 8.29 -15.85 3.67
N GLU A 87 8.89 -15.74 2.49
CA GLU A 87 9.05 -16.84 1.54
C GLU A 87 10.20 -17.76 1.93
N GLU A 88 11.35 -17.20 2.33
CA GLU A 88 12.50 -17.98 2.83
C GLU A 88 12.12 -18.80 4.08
N VAL A 89 11.39 -18.21 5.05
CA VAL A 89 10.91 -18.94 6.23
C VAL A 89 9.86 -20.01 5.87
N LYS A 90 9.09 -19.83 4.79
CA LYS A 90 8.13 -20.85 4.32
C LYS A 90 8.80 -22.00 3.58
N GLU A 91 9.93 -21.78 2.93
CA GLU A 91 10.72 -22.85 2.31
C GLU A 91 11.48 -23.66 3.37
N VAL A 92 12.14 -23.00 4.34
CA VAL A 92 12.87 -23.69 5.41
C VAL A 92 11.92 -24.56 6.26
N VAL A 93 10.73 -24.05 6.61
CA VAL A 93 9.73 -24.84 7.36
C VAL A 93 9.16 -26.01 6.55
N LYS A 94 9.16 -25.95 5.20
CA LYS A 94 8.72 -27.08 4.36
C LYS A 94 9.79 -28.16 4.21
N GLU A 95 11.06 -27.80 4.30
CA GLU A 95 12.16 -28.77 4.27
C GLU A 95 12.33 -29.47 5.62
N GLU A 96 12.27 -28.74 6.74
CA GLU A 96 12.37 -29.34 8.09
C GLU A 96 11.22 -30.31 8.40
N VAL A 97 9.98 -30.01 7.96
CA VAL A 97 8.84 -30.91 8.16
C VAL A 97 8.94 -32.18 7.28
N LYS A 98 9.71 -32.17 6.19
CA LYS A 98 9.94 -33.37 5.35
C LYS A 98 11.03 -34.28 5.90
N GLU A 99 11.99 -33.77 6.66
CA GLU A 99 13.01 -34.60 7.31
C GLU A 99 12.45 -35.30 8.56
N VAL A 100 11.66 -34.62 9.39
CA VAL A 100 11.07 -35.22 10.60
C VAL A 100 10.12 -36.39 10.28
N VAL A 101 9.35 -36.30 9.19
CA VAL A 101 8.41 -37.37 8.78
C VAL A 101 9.12 -38.61 8.22
N LYS A 102 10.41 -38.52 7.82
CA LYS A 102 11.18 -39.68 7.35
C LYS A 102 11.83 -40.48 8.47
N GLU A 103 12.07 -39.87 9.63
CA GLU A 103 12.66 -40.57 10.78
C GLU A 103 11.61 -41.35 11.59
N GLU A 104 10.37 -40.86 11.68
CA GLU A 104 9.32 -41.56 12.45
C GLU A 104 8.78 -42.86 11.80
N VAL A 105 9.05 -43.11 10.51
CA VAL A 105 8.55 -44.34 9.82
C VAL A 105 9.54 -45.52 9.92
N LYS A 106 10.75 -45.34 10.48
CA LYS A 106 11.76 -46.42 10.54
C LYS A 106 11.89 -47.15 11.88
N GLU A 107 11.23 -46.71 12.95
CA GLU A 107 11.39 -47.35 14.27
C GLU A 107 10.28 -48.33 14.68
N GLU A 108 9.18 -48.47 13.92
CA GLU A 108 8.12 -49.45 14.22
C GLU A 108 8.02 -50.65 13.26
N GLU A 109 9.13 -51.17 12.72
CA GLU A 109 9.14 -52.56 12.19
C GLU A 109 10.49 -53.22 12.45
N GLY A 110 10.75 -53.63 13.71
CA GLY A 110 12.07 -54.16 14.03
C GLY A 110 12.27 -54.81 15.39
N SER A 111 11.29 -55.52 15.97
CA SER A 111 11.64 -56.56 16.96
C SER A 111 10.53 -57.60 17.22
N VAL A 112 10.54 -58.71 16.48
CA VAL A 112 10.27 -60.04 17.08
C VAL A 112 11.15 -61.06 16.34
N ALA A 113 12.36 -61.27 16.84
CA ALA A 113 13.21 -62.39 16.43
C ALA A 113 12.98 -63.59 17.37
N GLU A 114 12.50 -64.67 16.75
CA GLU A 114 12.61 -66.10 17.08
C GLU A 114 13.29 -66.54 18.38
N THR A 115 12.68 -67.51 19.08
CA THR A 115 13.45 -68.56 19.77
C THR A 115 12.72 -69.92 19.83
N LYS A 116 13.15 -70.83 18.92
CA LYS A 116 13.48 -72.26 19.09
C LYS A 116 12.47 -73.26 19.71
N LYS A 117 11.91 -74.12 18.84
CA LYS A 117 12.04 -75.60 18.76
C LYS A 117 12.16 -76.39 20.08
N ASN A 118 11.17 -77.23 20.43
CA ASN A 118 11.40 -78.66 20.73
C ASN A 118 10.13 -79.54 20.81
N LYS A 119 10.23 -80.71 20.17
CA LYS A 119 9.52 -81.99 20.32
C LYS A 119 8.04 -82.12 19.95
#